data_AF-A0A377NAY3-F1
#
_entry.id   AF-A0A377NAY3-F1
#
_cell.length_a   1.000
_cell.length_b   1.000
_cell.length_c   1.000
_cell.angle_alpha   90.00
_cell.angle_beta   90.00
_cell.angle_gamma   90.00
#
_symmetry.space_group_name_H-M   'P 1'
#
loop_
_entity.id
_entity.type
_entity.pdbx_description
1 polymer ?
#
loop_
_entity_poly.entity_id
_entity_poly.type
_entity_poly.pdbx_seq_one_letter_code
_entity_poly.pdbx_strand_id
1 'polypeptide(L)'
;MIIYHPFRDANHCLYRIINLLYKNESEVNEGNIGFMDFYYLFPSQLTCIDKWPRSNSKLAKNIREIQSEYENIENPRRIFFELNIVRKNTLSHLLSKGVVSLNEDVLCLHENKVPQNLITTLIMIVLGIQLSIR
;
A
#
# COMPACT_ATOMS: atom_id res chain seq x y z
N MET A 1 -9.64 25.91 0.23
CA MET A 1 -8.59 24.87 0.36
C MET A 1 -9.10 23.65 -0.37
N ILE A 2 -8.38 23.13 -1.37
CA ILE A 2 -8.84 21.90 -2.05
C ILE A 2 -8.77 20.79 -1.01
N ILE A 3 -9.92 20.18 -0.72
CA ILE A 3 -10.01 18.99 0.13
C ILE A 3 -9.46 17.83 -0.71
N TYR A 4 -8.13 17.71 -0.75
CA TYR A 4 -7.43 16.61 -1.40
C TYR A 4 -7.20 15.52 -0.37
N HIS A 5 -7.64 14.31 -0.70
CA HIS A 5 -7.30 13.12 0.09
C HIS A 5 -6.73 12.06 -0.87
N PRO A 6 -5.50 11.56 -0.61
CA PRO A 6 -4.86 10.46 -1.34
C PRO A 6 -5.72 9.21 -1.60
N PHE A 7 -6.77 9.02 -0.81
CA PHE A 7 -7.77 7.95 -0.94
C PHE A 7 -8.55 8.02 -2.26
N ARG A 8 -8.86 9.23 -2.76
CA ARG A 8 -9.66 9.42 -3.99
C ARG A 8 -8.82 9.63 -5.25
N ASP A 9 -7.49 9.61 -5.12
CA ASP A 9 -6.57 9.89 -6.21
C ASP A 9 -6.06 8.60 -6.85
N ALA A 10 -6.37 8.40 -8.14
CA ALA A 10 -5.94 7.25 -8.92
C ALA A 10 -4.43 7.20 -9.16
N ASN A 11 -3.75 8.36 -9.28
CA ASN A 11 -2.29 8.43 -9.44
C ASN A 11 -1.59 8.06 -8.14
N HIS A 12 -2.11 8.53 -7.01
CA HIS A 12 -1.59 8.12 -5.70
C HIS A 12 -1.84 6.62 -5.46
N CYS A 13 -3.01 6.10 -5.85
CA CYS A 13 -3.28 4.66 -5.81
C CYS A 13 -2.28 3.88 -6.69
N LEU A 14 -2.02 4.35 -7.92
CA LEU A 14 -1.07 3.73 -8.84
C LEU A 14 0.32 3.63 -8.21
N TYR A 15 0.80 4.72 -7.61
CA TYR A 15 2.07 4.73 -6.89
C TYR A 15 2.09 3.70 -5.75
N ARG A 16 1.05 3.64 -4.92
CA ARG A 16 0.97 2.70 -3.80
C ARG A 16 1.00 1.25 -4.29
N ILE A 17 0.24 0.91 -5.33
CA ILE A 17 0.21 -0.44 -5.89
C ILE A 17 1.59 -0.84 -6.44
N ILE A 18 2.24 0.04 -7.20
CA ILE A 18 3.60 -0.23 -7.72
C ILE A 18 4.59 -0.41 -6.55
N ASN A 19 4.55 0.47 -5.54
CA ASN A 19 5.43 0.36 -4.38
C ASN A 19 5.20 -0.94 -3.60
N LEU A 20 3.93 -1.31 -3.36
CA LEU A 20 3.58 -2.55 -2.67
C LEU A 20 4.08 -3.77 -3.43
N LEU A 21 3.87 -3.85 -4.74
CA LEU A 21 4.38 -4.95 -5.55
C LEU A 21 5.92 -4.98 -5.53
N TYR A 22 6.56 -3.84 -5.78
CA TYR A 22 8.03 -3.74 -5.80
C TYR A 22 8.68 -4.16 -4.47
N LYS A 23 8.06 -3.83 -3.33
CA LYS A 23 8.54 -4.20 -2.00
C LYS A 23 8.33 -5.68 -1.65
N ASN A 24 7.46 -6.37 -2.37
CA ASN A 24 7.14 -7.78 -2.17
C ASN A 24 7.64 -8.59 -3.38
N GLU A 25 8.90 -8.38 -3.76
CA GLU A 25 9.57 -9.17 -4.81
C GLU A 25 8.83 -9.13 -6.17
N SER A 26 8.12 -8.04 -6.43
CA SER A 26 7.31 -7.82 -7.64
C SER A 26 6.14 -8.78 -7.81
N GLU A 27 5.76 -9.53 -6.77
CA GLU A 27 4.66 -10.50 -6.81
C GLU A 27 3.81 -10.45 -5.53
N VAL A 28 2.49 -10.30 -5.69
CA VAL A 28 1.54 -10.31 -4.57
C VAL A 28 0.26 -11.01 -4.98
N ASN A 29 -0.29 -11.87 -4.13
CA ASN A 29 -1.62 -12.43 -4.37
C ASN A 29 -2.67 -11.29 -4.47
N GLU A 30 -3.49 -11.30 -5.51
CA GLU A 30 -4.48 -10.26 -5.80
C GLU A 30 -5.41 -10.02 -4.60
N GLY A 31 -5.81 -11.06 -3.87
CA GLY A 31 -6.66 -10.95 -2.69
C GLY A 31 -6.03 -10.14 -1.55
N ASN A 32 -4.69 -10.13 -1.45
CA ASN A 32 -3.96 -9.43 -0.40
C ASN A 32 -3.75 -7.95 -0.69
N ILE A 33 -3.69 -7.56 -1.97
CA ILE A 33 -3.37 -6.17 -2.36
C ILE A 33 -4.35 -5.17 -1.75
N GLY A 34 -5.61 -5.57 -1.57
CA GLY A 34 -6.64 -4.71 -1.01
C GLY A 34 -6.38 -4.34 0.45
N PHE A 35 -5.99 -5.32 1.26
CA PHE A 35 -5.64 -5.09 2.66
C PHE A 35 -4.34 -4.29 2.77
N MET A 36 -3.35 -4.63 1.95
CA MET A 36 -2.06 -3.94 1.93
C MET A 36 -2.22 -2.46 1.58
N ASP A 37 -2.98 -2.13 0.53
CA ASP A 37 -3.25 -0.75 0.10
C ASP A 37 -4.03 0.05 1.16
N PHE A 38 -4.99 -0.58 1.85
CA PHE A 38 -5.74 0.07 2.91
C PHE A 38 -4.86 0.45 4.10
N TYR A 39 -4.09 -0.50 4.65
CA TYR A 39 -3.22 -0.23 5.80
C TYR A 39 -1.98 0.58 5.43
N TYR A 40 -1.60 0.63 4.15
CA TYR A 40 -0.61 1.58 3.67
C TYR A 40 -1.12 3.02 3.83
N LEU A 41 -2.39 3.25 3.51
CA LEU A 41 -2.99 4.59 3.54
C LEU A 41 -3.38 5.03 4.95
N PHE A 42 -3.83 4.08 5.77
CA PHE A 42 -4.34 4.31 7.12
C PHE A 42 -3.64 3.39 8.14
N PRO A 43 -2.33 3.59 8.38
CA PRO A 43 -1.54 2.73 9.26
C PRO A 43 -2.06 2.65 10.69
N SER A 44 -2.70 3.70 11.22
CA SER A 44 -3.29 3.71 12.57
C SER A 44 -4.37 2.64 12.73
N GLN A 45 -5.04 2.23 11.64
CA GLN A 45 -6.06 1.18 11.66
C GLN A 45 -5.48 -0.20 12.04
N LEU A 46 -4.16 -0.40 11.93
CA LEU A 46 -3.49 -1.59 12.43
C LEU A 46 -3.59 -1.72 13.96
N THR A 47 -3.69 -0.60 14.68
CA THR A 47 -3.83 -0.59 16.15
C THR A 47 -5.19 -1.10 16.60
N CYS A 48 -6.21 -1.02 15.73
CA CYS A 48 -7.57 -1.48 16.00
C CYS A 48 -7.75 -3.01 15.81
N ILE A 49 -6.72 -3.73 15.38
CA ILE A 49 -6.79 -5.18 15.19
C ILE A 49 -6.68 -5.89 16.54
N ASP A 50 -7.81 -6.41 17.00
CA ASP A 50 -7.88 -7.22 18.21
C ASP A 50 -7.29 -8.61 17.94
N LYS A 51 -6.27 -9.00 18.73
CA LYS A 51 -5.60 -10.33 18.72
C LYS A 51 -4.63 -10.57 17.57
N TRP A 52 -3.53 -9.83 17.58
CA TRP A 52 -2.36 -10.17 16.79
C TRP A 52 -1.85 -11.59 17.12
N PRO A 53 -1.60 -12.46 16.11
CA PRO A 53 -1.16 -13.85 16.31
C PRO A 53 0.11 -13.97 17.16
N ARG A 54 0.97 -12.93 17.12
CA ARG A 54 2.19 -12.82 17.92
C ARG A 54 2.22 -11.47 18.63
N SER A 55 1.32 -11.29 19.59
CA SER A 55 1.14 -10.04 20.36
C SER A 55 2.40 -9.53 21.06
N ASN A 56 3.37 -10.40 21.36
CA ASN A 56 4.65 -10.05 21.99
C ASN A 56 5.80 -9.83 20.99
N SER A 57 5.54 -9.96 19.68
CA SER A 57 6.57 -9.77 18.65
C SER A 57 7.03 -8.32 18.55
N LYS A 58 8.24 -8.11 18.01
CA LYS A 58 8.76 -6.77 17.69
C LYS A 58 7.79 -6.00 16.78
N LEU A 59 7.19 -6.68 15.80
CA LEU A 59 6.19 -6.09 14.91
C LEU A 59 4.96 -5.59 15.68
N ALA A 60 4.40 -6.40 16.57
CA ALA A 60 3.24 -6.01 17.37
C ALA A 60 3.53 -4.82 18.29
N LYS A 61 4.77 -4.70 18.80
CA LYS A 61 5.22 -3.51 19.55
C LYS A 61 5.28 -2.27 18.65
N ASN A 62 5.94 -2.37 17.49
CA ASN A 62 6.02 -1.26 16.53
C ASN A 62 4.63 -0.77 16.09
N ILE A 63 3.67 -1.69 15.89
CA ILE A 63 2.31 -1.32 15.51
C ILE A 63 1.62 -0.51 16.62
N ARG A 64 1.80 -0.88 17.89
CA ARG A 64 1.21 -0.13 19.02
C ARG A 64 1.81 1.26 19.21
N GLU A 65 3.01 1.50 18.67
CA GLU A 65 3.69 2.80 18.70
C GLU A 65 3.24 3.73 17.57
N ILE A 66 2.45 3.24 16.61
CA ILE A 66 1.87 4.07 15.54
C ILE A 66 0.96 5.13 16.18
N GLN A 67 1.28 6.40 15.93
CA GLN A 67 0.50 7.52 16.42
C GLN A 67 -0.87 7.60 15.74
N SER A 68 -1.85 8.17 16.44
CA SER A 68 -3.15 8.49 15.86
C SER A 68 -3.00 9.44 14.68
N GLU A 69 -3.67 9.13 13.57
CA GLU A 69 -3.73 10.01 12.41
C GLU A 69 -4.54 11.28 12.72
N TYR A 70 -4.26 12.34 11.97
CA TYR A 70 -5.05 13.57 12.02
C TYR A 70 -6.49 13.35 11.50
N GLU A 71 -6.64 12.44 10.54
CA GLU A 71 -7.94 12.10 9.95
C GLU A 71 -8.61 11.00 10.77
N ASN A 72 -9.79 11.30 11.29
CA ASN A 72 -10.58 10.31 12.02
C ASN A 72 -11.47 9.52 11.05
N ILE A 73 -11.24 8.21 10.98
CA ILE A 73 -12.04 7.30 10.16
C ILE A 73 -13.16 6.71 11.00
N GLU A 74 -14.37 7.23 10.83
CA GLU A 74 -15.55 6.73 11.56
C GLU A 74 -15.97 5.32 11.11
N ASN A 75 -15.83 5.01 9.82
CA ASN A 75 -16.24 3.72 9.26
C ASN A 75 -15.17 3.12 8.34
N PRO A 76 -14.18 2.40 8.90
CA PRO A 76 -13.08 1.80 8.15
C PRO A 76 -13.55 0.84 7.06
N ARG A 77 -14.64 0.10 7.31
CA ARG A 77 -15.22 -0.84 6.33
C ARG A 77 -15.73 -0.12 5.10
N ARG A 78 -16.48 0.97 5.31
CA ARG A 78 -16.98 1.80 4.21
C ARG A 78 -15.83 2.37 3.39
N ILE A 79 -14.81 2.93 4.03
CA ILE A 79 -13.62 3.47 3.34
C ILE A 79 -12.91 2.36 2.57
N PHE A 80 -12.76 1.16 3.13
CA PHE A 80 -12.15 0.02 2.43
C PHE A 80 -12.90 -0.32 1.13
N PHE A 81 -14.24 -0.34 1.17
CA PHE A 81 -15.06 -0.60 -0.03
C PHE A 81 -14.96 0.51 -1.07
N GLU A 82 -15.01 1.78 -0.64
CA GLU A 82 -14.86 2.92 -1.54
C GLU A 82 -13.45 2.95 -2.16
N LEU A 83 -12.40 2.64 -1.40
CA LEU A 83 -11.02 2.56 -1.87
C LEU A 83 -10.87 1.48 -2.94
N ASN A 84 -11.60 0.37 -2.79
CA ASN A 84 -11.58 -0.72 -3.74
C ASN A 84 -12.06 -0.30 -5.14
N ILE A 85 -12.96 0.69 -5.25
CA ILE A 85 -13.43 1.21 -6.53
C ILE A 85 -12.27 1.89 -7.27
N VAL A 86 -11.55 2.78 -6.57
CA VAL A 86 -10.37 3.47 -7.13
C VAL A 86 -9.29 2.45 -7.50
N ARG A 87 -9.02 1.50 -6.60
CA ARG A 87 -8.01 0.46 -6.80
C ARG A 87 -8.28 -0.41 -8.02
N LYS A 88 -9.52 -0.86 -8.21
CA LYS A 88 -9.90 -1.67 -9.38
C LYS A 88 -9.67 -0.90 -10.68
N ASN A 89 -10.07 0.37 -10.74
CA ASN A 89 -9.83 1.21 -11.91
C ASN A 89 -8.33 1.38 -12.19
N THR A 90 -7.53 1.62 -11.15
CA THR A 90 -6.08 1.72 -11.24
C THR A 90 -5.43 0.41 -11.70
N LEU A 91 -5.86 -0.74 -11.17
CA LEU A 91 -5.36 -2.05 -11.58
C LEU A 91 -5.72 -2.35 -13.04
N SER A 92 -6.96 -2.10 -13.46
CA SER A 92 -7.36 -2.24 -14.86
C SER A 92 -6.52 -1.35 -15.78
N HIS A 93 -6.19 -0.12 -15.34
CA HIS A 93 -5.31 0.76 -16.08
C HIS A 93 -3.89 0.17 -16.21
N LEU A 94 -3.28 -0.28 -15.11
CA LEU A 94 -1.94 -0.89 -15.09
C LEU A 94 -1.86 -2.16 -15.94
N LEU A 95 -2.87 -3.02 -15.86
CA LEU A 95 -3.03 -4.23 -16.68
C LEU A 95 -3.10 -3.86 -18.16
N SER A 96 -3.92 -2.87 -18.53
CA SER A 96 -4.05 -2.42 -19.93
C SER A 96 -2.74 -1.88 -20.52
N LYS A 97 -1.85 -1.34 -19.66
CA LYS A 97 -0.53 -0.83 -20.03
C LYS A 97 0.55 -1.92 -20.01
N GLY A 98 0.25 -3.11 -19.53
CA GLY A 98 1.22 -4.19 -19.33
C GLY A 98 2.29 -3.86 -18.30
N VAL A 99 2.00 -2.93 -17.38
CA VAL A 99 2.89 -2.64 -16.24
C VAL A 99 2.73 -3.69 -15.16
N VAL A 100 1.51 -4.22 -15.02
CA VAL A 100 1.18 -5.35 -14.14
C VAL A 100 0.54 -6.45 -15.00
N SER A 101 0.72 -7.71 -14.61
CA SER A 101 -0.01 -8.88 -15.12
C SER A 101 -0.67 -9.65 -13.98
N LEU A 102 -1.66 -10.48 -14.31
CA LEU A 102 -2.36 -11.35 -13.36
C LEU A 102 -2.22 -12.80 -13.84
N ASN A 103 -1.53 -13.63 -13.06
CA ASN A 103 -1.29 -15.05 -13.33
C ASN A 103 -1.83 -15.86 -12.14
N GLU A 104 -2.87 -16.68 -12.34
CA GLU A 104 -3.39 -17.59 -11.29
C GLU A 104 -3.57 -16.89 -9.92
N ASP A 105 -4.24 -15.74 -9.93
CA ASP A 105 -4.49 -14.87 -8.76
C ASP A 105 -3.25 -14.17 -8.15
N VAL A 106 -2.12 -14.18 -8.85
CA VAL A 106 -0.89 -13.43 -8.49
C VAL A 106 -0.73 -12.23 -9.40
N LEU A 107 -0.67 -11.03 -8.81
CA LEU A 107 -0.30 -9.81 -9.49
C LEU A 107 1.23 -9.73 -9.59
N CYS A 108 1.73 -9.60 -10.82
CA CYS A 108 3.15 -9.50 -11.12
C CYS A 108 3.48 -8.10 -11.68
N LEU A 109 4.47 -7.42 -11.12
CA LEU A 109 4.97 -6.14 -11.60
C LEU A 109 6.07 -6.34 -12.66
N HIS A 110 5.90 -5.73 -13.82
CA HIS A 110 6.94 -5.68 -14.85
C HIS A 110 7.83 -4.45 -14.63
N GLU A 111 8.89 -4.61 -13.83
CA GLU A 111 9.79 -3.51 -13.44
C GLU A 111 10.39 -2.77 -14.64
N ASN A 112 10.67 -3.48 -15.74
CA ASN A 112 11.17 -2.90 -16.99
C ASN A 112 10.19 -1.90 -17.66
N LYS A 113 8.91 -1.91 -17.26
CA LYS A 113 7.89 -0.97 -17.73
C LYS A 113 7.67 0.20 -16.76
N VAL A 114 8.30 0.18 -15.60
CA VAL A 114 8.24 1.26 -14.61
C VAL A 114 9.37 2.26 -14.89
N PRO A 115 9.11 3.57 -14.86
CA PRO A 115 10.16 4.57 -15.03
C PRO A 115 11.32 4.39 -14.03
N GLN A 116 12.56 4.37 -14.53
CA GLN A 116 13.74 4.08 -13.71
C GLN A 116 13.92 5.06 -12.55
N ASN A 117 13.57 6.34 -12.74
CA ASN A 117 13.60 7.34 -11.68
C ASN A 117 12.69 6.97 -10.51
N LEU A 118 11.50 6.41 -10.79
CA LEU A 118 10.60 5.93 -9.76
C LEU A 118 11.22 4.75 -8.99
N ILE A 119 11.79 3.76 -9.71
CA ILE A 119 12.48 2.62 -9.08
C ILE A 119 13.60 3.11 -8.16
N THR A 120 14.43 4.03 -8.63
CA THR A 120 15.51 4.62 -7.82
C THR A 120 14.96 5.27 -6.55
N THR A 121 13.88 6.05 -6.64
CA THR A 121 13.24 6.64 -5.46
C THR A 121 12.71 5.57 -4.50
N LEU A 122 12.07 4.51 -5.02
CA LEU A 122 11.55 3.42 -4.21
C LEU A 122 12.67 2.67 -3.45
N ILE A 123 13.85 2.52 -4.06
CA ILE A 123 15.05 1.94 -3.42
C ILE A 123 15.61 2.88 -2.35
N MET A 124 15.76 4.17 -2.68
CA MET A 124 16.30 5.16 -1.74
C MET A 124 15.43 5.33 -0.50
N ILE A 125 14.11 5.18 -0.60
CA ILE A 125 13.22 5.17 0.58
C ILE A 125 13.52 3.98 1.50
N VAL A 126 13.89 2.81 0.96
CA VAL A 126 14.31 1.65 1.79
C VAL A 126 15.61 1.94 2.52
N LEU A 127 16.58 2.48 1.79
CA LEU A 127 17.92 2.75 2.31
C LEU A 127 17.95 3.95 3.27
N GLY A 128 17.09 4.95 3.05
CA GLY A 128 16.93 6.11 3.91
C GLY A 128 16.36 5.77 5.29
N ILE A 129 15.56 4.70 5.40
CA ILE A 129 15.11 4.18 6.70
C ILE A 129 16.26 3.49 7.46
N GLN A 130 17.29 2.98 6.78
CA GLN A 130 18.49 2.45 7.45
C GLN A 130 19.43 3.53 7.99
N LEU A 131 19.39 4.76 7.47
CA LEU A 131 20.24 5.87 7.93
C LEU A 131 19.67 6.65 9.13
N SER A 132 18.41 6.41 9.51
CA SER A 132 17.76 7.08 10.67
C SER A 132 17.82 6.27 11.98
N ILE A 133 18.55 5.15 12.01
CA ILE A 133 18.74 4.31 13.23
C ILE A 133 20.22 4.27 13.64
N ARG A 134 20.94 5.40 13.49
CA ARG A 134 22.23 5.62 14.17
C ARG A 134 22.21 6.93 14.92
#